data_AF-A0A6N2UJS6-F1
#
_entry.id   AF-A0A6N2UJS6-F1
#
_cell.length_a   1.000
_cell.length_b   1.000
_cell.length_c   1.000
_cell.angle_alpha   90.00
_cell.angle_beta   90.00
_cell.angle_gamma   90.00
#
_symmetry.space_group_name_H-M   'P 1'
#
loop_
_entity.id
_entity.type
_entity.pdbx_description
1 polymer ?
#
loop_
_entity_poly.entity_id
_entity_poly.type
_entity_poly.pdbx_seq_one_letter_code
_entity_poly.pdbx_strand_id
1 'polypeptide(L)'
;MCGNEDRSLFSLYNEGIGILNLNRLEIYPLLSEDDDSGSSSTINTNGENKTIVEIDRNNTRKITDVTFRLKKDSRPDAAEMSSVMCEECANSILENNTYDMSFIDLATKEIIPLEDDRVQFFVGDYAVHKVSGTMKEQDKTLEYLVFFAPETK
;
A
#
# COMPACT_ATOMS: atom_id res chain seq x y z
N MET A 1 -11.28 -5.83 9.65
CA MET A 1 -10.93 -7.05 8.89
C MET A 1 -11.20 -8.26 9.78
N CYS A 2 -11.87 -9.30 9.27
CA CYS A 2 -12.22 -10.49 10.07
C CYS A 2 -11.01 -11.40 10.28
N GLY A 3 -10.16 -11.07 11.24
CA GLY A 3 -9.12 -11.95 11.78
C GLY A 3 -9.00 -11.68 13.28
N ASN A 4 -8.85 -12.73 14.09
CA ASN A 4 -8.54 -12.57 15.52
C ASN A 4 -7.32 -11.65 15.64
N GLU A 5 -7.52 -10.47 16.23
CA GLU A 5 -6.51 -9.41 16.28
C GLU A 5 -5.18 -9.93 16.87
N ASP A 6 -5.25 -10.86 17.82
CA ASP A 6 -4.08 -11.47 18.48
C ASP A 6 -3.26 -12.45 17.62
N ARG A 7 -3.75 -12.89 16.45
CA ARG A 7 -3.06 -13.88 15.59
C ARG A 7 -2.80 -13.41 14.17
N SER A 8 -3.28 -12.24 13.77
CA SER A 8 -3.00 -11.70 12.45
C SER A 8 -1.68 -10.94 12.44
N LEU A 9 -0.91 -11.01 11.35
CA LEU A 9 0.33 -10.24 11.21
C LEU A 9 0.09 -8.72 11.28
N PHE A 10 -1.16 -8.25 11.18
CA PHE A 10 -1.53 -6.85 11.37
C PHE A 10 -1.27 -6.33 12.78
N SER A 11 -1.26 -7.20 13.81
CA SER A 11 -0.98 -6.77 15.19
C SER A 11 0.47 -6.35 15.43
N LEU A 12 1.36 -6.72 14.50
CA LEU A 12 2.77 -6.32 14.52
C LEU A 12 2.96 -4.86 14.09
N TYR A 13 1.95 -4.25 13.48
CA TYR A 13 2.01 -2.89 12.96
C TYR A 13 0.98 -2.05 13.68
N ASN A 14 1.38 -1.09 14.51
CA ASN A 14 0.44 -0.28 15.31
C ASN A 14 0.50 1.21 14.98
N GLU A 15 1.40 1.61 14.09
CA GLU A 15 1.62 2.99 13.70
C GLU A 15 2.20 3.06 12.29
N GLY A 16 2.07 4.22 11.65
CA GLY A 16 2.64 4.50 10.34
C GLY A 16 1.72 4.18 9.16
N ILE A 17 2.32 4.25 7.97
CA ILE A 17 1.66 3.96 6.70
C ILE A 17 2.36 2.79 6.01
N GLY A 18 1.56 1.92 5.40
CA GLY A 18 2.03 0.79 4.62
C GLY A 18 1.37 0.72 3.25
N ILE A 19 1.87 -0.21 2.45
CA ILE A 19 1.19 -0.71 1.26
C ILE A 19 0.61 -2.07 1.59
N LEU A 20 -0.64 -2.32 1.21
CA LEU A 20 -1.36 -3.56 1.42
C LEU A 20 -1.58 -4.26 0.09
N ASN A 21 -1.15 -5.53 0.01
CA ASN A 21 -1.63 -6.47 -1.00
C ASN A 21 -2.97 -7.03 -0.55
N LEU A 22 -4.03 -6.66 -1.28
CA LEU A 22 -5.40 -7.00 -0.90
C LEU A 22 -5.70 -8.50 -1.04
N ASN A 23 -5.05 -9.17 -2.00
CA ASN A 23 -5.29 -10.59 -2.28
C ASN A 23 -4.69 -11.52 -1.23
N ARG A 24 -3.58 -11.11 -0.62
CA ARG A 24 -2.81 -11.94 0.34
C ARG A 24 -2.73 -11.37 1.74
N LEU A 25 -3.21 -10.15 1.94
CA LEU A 25 -3.06 -9.38 3.17
C LEU A 25 -1.59 -9.20 3.61
N GLU A 26 -0.67 -9.10 2.64
CA GLU A 26 0.72 -8.77 2.90
C GLU A 26 0.88 -7.25 3.05
N ILE A 27 1.63 -6.83 4.05
CA ILE A 27 1.89 -5.41 4.33
C ILE A 27 3.35 -5.10 4.04
N TYR A 28 3.58 -4.01 3.32
CA TYR A 28 4.91 -3.44 3.08
C TYR A 28 4.98 -2.08 3.81
N PRO A 29 5.54 -2.01 5.02
CA PRO A 29 5.65 -0.76 5.78
C PRO A 29 6.55 0.23 5.04
N LEU A 30 6.17 1.51 5.00
CA LEU A 30 6.92 2.50 4.23
C LEU A 30 8.02 3.16 5.05
N LEU A 31 7.76 3.50 6.30
CA LEU A 31 8.70 4.19 7.19
C LEU A 31 8.50 3.66 8.63
N SER A 32 9.58 3.40 9.36
CA SER A 32 9.55 3.34 10.83
C SER A 32 10.23 4.58 11.39
N GLU A 33 9.74 5.10 12.51
CA GLU A 33 10.30 6.30 13.14
C GLU A 33 11.77 6.11 13.54
N ASP A 34 12.18 4.87 13.86
CA ASP A 34 13.44 4.53 14.51
C ASP A 34 14.64 4.23 13.57
N ASP A 35 14.44 4.15 12.25
CA ASP A 35 15.55 3.90 11.32
C ASP A 35 16.26 5.22 10.95
N ASP A 36 17.38 5.49 11.62
CA ASP A 36 18.06 6.79 11.56
C ASP A 36 19.17 6.90 10.49
N SER A 37 19.53 5.83 9.79
CA SER A 37 20.48 5.94 8.67
C SER A 37 20.34 4.82 7.65
N GLY A 38 20.26 5.19 6.37
CA GLY A 38 20.31 4.26 5.25
C GLY A 38 19.31 4.56 4.14
N SER A 39 19.56 3.92 3.00
CA SER A 39 18.60 3.82 1.90
C SER A 39 18.35 2.35 1.62
N SER A 40 17.10 1.99 1.36
CA SER A 40 16.72 0.64 1.02
C SER A 40 15.83 0.66 -0.22
N SER A 41 15.96 -0.36 -1.07
CA SER A 41 15.11 -0.54 -2.24
C SER A 41 14.53 -1.94 -2.17
N THR A 42 13.21 -2.06 -2.32
CA THR A 42 12.52 -3.34 -2.33
C THR A 42 11.58 -3.42 -3.52
N ILE A 43 11.64 -4.52 -4.27
CA ILE A 43 10.73 -4.82 -5.37
C ILE A 43 9.90 -6.04 -4.98
N ASN A 44 8.58 -5.86 -4.91
CA ASN A 44 7.61 -6.90 -4.60
C ASN A 44 6.74 -7.18 -5.84
N THR A 45 6.50 -8.46 -6.12
CA THR A 45 5.66 -8.91 -7.23
C THR A 45 4.47 -9.69 -6.72
N ASN A 46 3.27 -9.29 -7.14
CA ASN A 46 2.02 -9.94 -6.70
C ASN A 46 1.68 -11.21 -7.48
N GLY A 47 2.50 -11.60 -8.43
CA GLY A 47 2.26 -12.74 -9.31
C GLY A 47 2.54 -12.41 -10.78
N GLU A 48 2.32 -13.38 -11.64
CA GLU A 48 2.47 -13.19 -13.08
C GLU A 48 1.39 -12.23 -13.59
N ASN A 49 1.78 -11.24 -14.39
CA ASN A 49 0.90 -10.19 -14.94
C ASN A 49 0.04 -9.39 -13.93
N LYS A 50 0.43 -9.43 -12.64
CA LYS A 50 -0.14 -8.60 -11.57
C LYS A 50 0.77 -7.41 -11.24
N THR A 51 0.42 -6.69 -10.18
CA THR A 51 1.15 -5.49 -9.78
C THR A 51 2.57 -5.80 -9.34
N ILE A 52 3.50 -4.95 -9.78
CA ILE A 52 4.85 -4.86 -9.24
C ILE A 52 4.92 -3.57 -8.43
N VAL A 53 5.39 -3.66 -7.19
CA VAL A 53 5.59 -2.51 -6.30
C VAL A 53 7.06 -2.35 -6.02
N GLU A 54 7.59 -1.18 -6.33
CA GLU A 54 8.94 -0.77 -5.96
C GLU A 54 8.84 0.28 -4.85
N ILE A 55 9.62 0.10 -3.80
CA ILE A 55 9.65 1.00 -2.64
C ILE A 55 11.11 1.37 -2.39
N ASP A 56 11.43 2.64 -2.63
CA ASP A 56 12.75 3.21 -2.44
C ASP A 56 12.71 4.17 -1.25
N ARG A 57 13.31 3.76 -0.14
CA ARG A 57 13.33 4.52 1.10
C ARG A 57 14.61 5.32 1.22
N ASN A 58 14.48 6.59 1.55
CA ASN A 58 15.56 7.46 1.98
C ASN A 58 15.29 7.91 3.42
N ASN A 59 15.79 7.14 4.38
CA ASN A 59 15.51 7.38 5.80
C ASN A 59 16.19 8.66 6.30
N THR A 60 17.31 9.06 5.70
CA THR A 60 17.98 10.35 6.01
C THR A 60 17.09 11.55 5.68
N ARG A 61 16.31 11.47 4.59
CA ARG A 61 15.39 12.53 4.19
C ARG A 61 13.96 12.30 4.69
N LYS A 62 13.69 11.14 5.32
CA LYS A 62 12.35 10.66 5.70
C LYS A 62 11.36 10.73 4.53
N ILE A 63 11.85 10.34 3.34
CA ILE A 63 11.11 10.28 2.08
C ILE A 63 11.12 8.83 1.58
N THR A 64 9.98 8.37 1.07
CA THR A 64 9.86 7.09 0.37
C THR A 64 9.20 7.29 -0.98
N ASP A 65 9.87 6.86 -2.03
CA ASP A 65 9.30 6.76 -3.37
C ASP A 65 8.62 5.40 -3.52
N VAL A 66 7.38 5.40 -4.00
CA VAL A 66 6.58 4.20 -4.22
C VAL A 66 6.14 4.19 -5.67
N THR A 67 6.54 3.14 -6.41
CA THR A 67 6.14 2.93 -7.79
C THR A 67 5.26 1.69 -7.89
N PHE A 68 4.01 1.88 -8.32
CA PHE A 68 3.12 0.79 -8.69
C PHE A 68 3.14 0.61 -10.21
N ARG A 69 3.60 -0.54 -10.70
CA ARG A 69 3.42 -0.96 -12.09
C ARG A 69 2.24 -1.91 -12.15
N LEU A 70 1.09 -1.36 -12.49
CA LEU A 70 -0.19 -2.03 -12.62
C LEU A 70 -0.25 -2.64 -14.02
N LYS A 71 -0.39 -3.96 -14.07
CA LYS A 71 -0.51 -4.73 -15.30
C LYS A 71 -1.98 -5.08 -15.55
N LYS A 72 -2.25 -5.74 -16.66
CA LYS A 72 -3.60 -6.17 -17.07
C LYS A 72 -4.42 -6.84 -15.96
N ASP A 73 -3.80 -7.70 -15.16
CA ASP A 73 -4.48 -8.51 -14.14
C ASP A 73 -4.31 -7.94 -12.71
N SER A 74 -3.89 -6.68 -12.58
CA SER A 74 -3.76 -5.95 -11.31
C SER A 74 -5.11 -5.56 -10.70
N ARG A 75 -5.88 -6.56 -10.26
CA ARG A 75 -7.22 -6.39 -9.67
C ARG A 75 -7.40 -7.29 -8.44
N PRO A 76 -8.25 -6.91 -7.48
CA PRO A 76 -8.58 -7.78 -6.37
C PRO A 76 -9.20 -9.09 -6.87
N ASP A 77 -8.79 -10.21 -6.27
CA ASP A 77 -9.17 -11.56 -6.66
C ASP A 77 -9.83 -12.29 -5.48
N ALA A 78 -11.14 -12.53 -5.60
CA ALA A 78 -11.95 -13.19 -4.59
C ALA A 78 -11.42 -14.59 -4.24
N ALA A 79 -10.92 -15.33 -5.24
CA ALA A 79 -10.44 -16.69 -5.03
C ALA A 79 -9.16 -16.69 -4.19
N GLU A 80 -8.24 -15.75 -4.45
CA GLU A 80 -7.04 -15.59 -3.62
C GLU A 80 -7.41 -15.14 -2.19
N MET A 81 -8.29 -14.14 -2.07
CA MET A 81 -8.74 -13.62 -0.77
C MET A 81 -9.47 -14.65 0.09
N SER A 82 -10.22 -15.58 -0.52
CA SER A 82 -10.99 -16.60 0.20
C SER A 82 -10.14 -17.49 1.12
N SER A 83 -8.83 -17.55 0.89
CA SER A 83 -7.88 -18.29 1.72
C SER A 83 -7.53 -17.57 3.04
N VAL A 84 -7.73 -16.25 3.12
CA VAL A 84 -7.25 -15.40 4.24
C VAL A 84 -8.35 -14.55 4.89
N MET A 85 -9.52 -14.39 4.26
CA MET A 85 -10.62 -13.60 4.81
C MET A 85 -12.00 -14.20 4.50
N CYS A 86 -13.02 -13.76 5.24
CA CYS A 86 -14.40 -14.15 4.96
C CYS A 86 -14.94 -13.50 3.69
N GLU A 87 -16.00 -14.09 3.14
CA GLU A 87 -16.66 -13.64 1.91
C GLU A 87 -17.13 -12.18 2.00
N GLU A 88 -17.70 -11.76 3.13
CA GLU A 88 -18.15 -10.37 3.33
C GLU A 88 -16.99 -9.36 3.25
N CYS A 89 -15.84 -9.68 3.86
CA CYS A 89 -14.65 -8.84 3.79
C CYS A 89 -14.10 -8.79 2.35
N ALA A 90 -14.03 -9.93 1.67
CA ALA A 90 -13.56 -10.01 0.29
C ALA A 90 -14.46 -9.19 -0.64
N ASN A 91 -15.78 -9.28 -0.48
CA ASN A 91 -16.74 -8.50 -1.26
C ASN A 91 -16.58 -7.00 -1.02
N SER A 92 -16.41 -6.58 0.23
CA SER A 92 -16.14 -5.17 0.54
C SER A 92 -14.86 -4.66 -0.12
N ILE A 93 -13.81 -5.50 -0.25
CA ILE A 93 -12.59 -5.11 -0.96
C ILE A 93 -12.84 -5.00 -2.46
N LEU A 94 -13.52 -5.98 -3.06
CA LEU A 94 -13.85 -6.01 -4.48
C LEU A 94 -14.70 -4.82 -4.92
N GLU A 95 -15.62 -4.37 -4.07
CA GLU A 95 -16.50 -3.22 -4.36
C GLU A 95 -15.78 -1.88 -4.29
N ASN A 96 -14.83 -1.73 -3.37
CA ASN A 96 -14.20 -0.44 -3.07
C ASN A 96 -12.82 -0.24 -3.70
N ASN A 97 -12.22 -1.26 -4.32
CA ASN A 97 -10.86 -1.19 -4.84
C ASN A 97 -10.80 -1.56 -6.32
N THR A 98 -10.19 -0.68 -7.11
CA THR A 98 -9.95 -0.93 -8.54
C THR A 98 -8.76 -1.86 -8.75
N TYR A 99 -7.73 -1.73 -7.92
CA TYR A 99 -6.45 -2.43 -8.05
C TYR A 99 -6.22 -3.39 -6.89
N ASP A 100 -5.35 -4.39 -7.08
CA ASP A 100 -4.97 -5.40 -6.07
C ASP A 100 -4.07 -4.86 -4.95
N MET A 101 -3.67 -3.59 -5.04
CA MET A 101 -2.84 -2.89 -4.06
C MET A 101 -3.53 -1.65 -3.53
N SER A 102 -3.24 -1.30 -2.28
CA SER A 102 -3.75 -0.11 -1.61
C SER A 102 -2.74 0.44 -0.62
N PHE A 103 -2.91 1.69 -0.21
CA PHE A 103 -2.27 2.16 1.01
C PHE A 103 -3.08 1.69 2.22
N ILE A 104 -2.44 1.61 3.39
CA ILE A 104 -3.11 1.29 4.65
C ILE A 104 -2.58 2.19 5.76
N ASP A 105 -3.49 2.77 6.51
CA ASP A 105 -3.20 3.33 7.82
C ASP A 105 -3.00 2.18 8.82
N LEU A 106 -1.78 2.03 9.33
CA LEU A 106 -1.44 0.91 10.22
C LEU A 106 -2.01 1.11 11.63
N ALA A 107 -2.34 2.34 12.04
CA ALA A 107 -2.96 2.61 13.33
C ALA A 107 -4.46 2.30 13.30
N THR A 108 -5.18 2.79 12.28
CA THR A 108 -6.65 2.64 12.19
C THR A 108 -7.10 1.41 11.40
N LYS A 109 -6.18 0.79 10.65
CA LYS A 109 -6.46 -0.29 9.67
C LYS A 109 -7.35 0.15 8.50
N GLU A 110 -7.46 1.45 8.27
CA GLU A 110 -8.18 1.99 7.13
C GLU A 110 -7.43 1.67 5.83
N ILE A 111 -8.11 1.00 4.90
CA ILE A 111 -7.61 0.76 3.55
C ILE A 111 -7.89 2.01 2.73
N ILE A 112 -6.85 2.53 2.07
CA ILE A 112 -6.90 3.71 1.24
C ILE A 112 -6.67 3.26 -0.21
N PRO A 113 -7.74 3.19 -1.02
CA PRO A 113 -7.66 2.68 -2.38
C PRO A 113 -6.71 3.48 -3.27
N LEU A 114 -6.07 2.80 -4.21
CA LEU A 114 -5.38 3.45 -5.32
C LEU A 114 -6.41 4.00 -6.31
N GLU A 115 -6.41 5.33 -6.47
CA GLU A 115 -7.34 6.06 -7.33
C GLU A 115 -6.57 6.80 -8.45
N ASP A 116 -7.22 6.89 -9.61
CA ASP A 116 -6.59 7.44 -10.80
C ASP A 116 -6.48 8.96 -10.77
N ASP A 117 -7.48 9.61 -10.19
CA ASP A 117 -7.67 11.05 -10.08
C ASP A 117 -7.21 11.63 -8.74
N ARG A 118 -6.96 10.79 -7.73
CA ARG A 118 -6.45 11.23 -6.44
C ARG A 118 -4.99 11.69 -6.54
N VAL A 119 -4.79 12.98 -6.32
CA VAL A 119 -3.46 13.62 -6.39
C VAL A 119 -2.71 13.53 -5.06
N GLN A 120 -3.41 13.61 -3.93
CA GLN A 120 -2.77 13.55 -2.61
C GLN A 120 -3.73 13.11 -1.51
N PHE A 121 -3.16 12.66 -0.39
CA PHE A 121 -3.88 12.43 0.86
C PHE A 121 -2.93 12.39 2.06
N PHE A 122 -3.51 12.31 3.25
CA PHE A 122 -2.79 12.34 4.53
C PHE A 122 -3.21 11.15 5.39
N VAL A 123 -2.27 10.60 6.14
CA VAL A 123 -2.46 9.52 7.11
C VAL A 123 -1.65 9.86 8.35
N GLY A 124 -2.31 10.34 9.41
CA GLY A 124 -1.60 10.91 10.57
C GLY A 124 -0.58 11.96 10.13
N ASP A 125 0.68 11.75 10.53
CA ASP A 125 1.82 12.62 10.19
C ASP A 125 2.44 12.33 8.81
N TYR A 126 1.83 11.47 7.99
CA TYR A 126 2.32 11.15 6.65
C TYR A 126 1.50 11.86 5.58
N ALA A 127 2.20 12.47 4.63
CA ALA A 127 1.61 13.00 3.42
C ALA A 127 2.04 12.14 2.23
N VAL A 128 1.06 11.77 1.41
CA VAL A 128 1.23 10.96 0.21
C VAL A 128 0.85 11.81 -0.98
N HIS A 129 1.79 12.01 -1.91
CA HIS A 129 1.59 12.81 -3.11
C HIS A 129 1.87 11.98 -4.36
N LYS A 130 0.92 11.95 -5.28
CA LYS A 130 1.09 11.33 -6.60
C LYS A 130 1.95 12.23 -7.48
N VAL A 131 3.14 11.77 -7.82
CA VAL A 131 4.10 12.49 -8.65
C VAL A 131 3.76 12.33 -10.13
N SER A 132 3.37 11.11 -10.53
CA SER A 132 3.04 10.83 -11.92
C SER A 132 2.05 9.66 -12.05
N GLY A 133 1.39 9.63 -13.20
CA GLY A 133 0.54 8.52 -13.62
C GLY A 133 0.65 8.36 -15.13
N THR A 134 1.34 7.34 -15.60
CA THR A 134 1.52 7.06 -17.03
C THR A 134 0.79 5.81 -17.43
N MET A 135 0.20 5.80 -18.63
CA MET A 135 -0.50 4.65 -19.18
C MET A 135 0.09 4.32 -20.54
N LYS A 136 0.49 3.06 -20.72
CA LYS A 136 1.03 2.53 -21.98
C LYS A 136 0.29 1.24 -22.28
N GLU A 137 -0.55 1.28 -23.32
CA GLU A 137 -1.44 0.16 -23.67
C GLU A 137 -2.36 -0.22 -22.51
N GLN A 138 -2.21 -1.43 -21.96
CA GLN A 138 -2.97 -1.95 -20.82
C GLN A 138 -2.21 -1.80 -19.49
N ASP A 139 -0.95 -1.37 -19.52
CA ASP A 139 -0.11 -1.20 -18.35
C ASP A 139 -0.15 0.25 -17.88
N LYS A 140 -0.16 0.43 -16.56
CA LYS A 140 -0.19 1.74 -15.90
C LYS A 140 0.88 1.82 -14.82
N THR A 141 1.62 2.91 -14.81
CA THR A 141 2.58 3.21 -13.74
C THR A 141 2.06 4.38 -12.92
N LEU A 142 1.93 4.18 -11.61
CA LEU A 142 1.63 5.24 -10.65
C LEU A 142 2.84 5.45 -9.75
N GLU A 143 3.31 6.68 -9.65
CA GLU A 143 4.45 7.06 -8.81
C GLU A 143 3.97 7.98 -7.70
N TYR A 144 4.34 7.64 -6.46
CA TYR A 144 3.99 8.39 -5.26
C TYR A 144 5.25 8.74 -4.48
N LEU A 145 5.23 9.93 -3.89
CA LEU A 145 6.18 10.38 -2.89
C LEU A 145 5.48 10.39 -1.54
N VAL A 146 6.03 9.67 -0.57
CA VAL A 146 5.56 9.62 0.80
C VAL A 146 6.57 10.31 1.69
N PHE A 147 6.13 11.28 2.48
CA PHE A 147 6.99 12.02 3.39
C PHE A 147 6.36 12.12 4.78
N PHE A 148 7.21 11.97 5.79
CA PHE A 148 6.84 12.18 7.18
C PHE A 148 6.91 13.68 7.49
N ALA A 149 5.77 14.26 7.86
CA ALA A 149 5.56 15.67 8.13
C ALA A 149 4.74 15.84 9.42
N PRO A 150 5.34 15.58 10.59
CA PRO A 150 4.65 15.73 11.86
C PRO A 150 4.30 17.20 12.13
N GLU A 151 3.18 17.43 12.82
CA GLU A 151 2.88 18.77 13.32
C GLU A 151 4.05 19.29 14.17
N THR A 152 4.49 20.52 13.89
CA THR A 152 5.56 21.15 14.66
C THR A 152 5.04 21.45 16.06
N LYS A 153 5.54 20.73 17.06
CA LYS A 153 5.27 21.00 18.49
C LYS A 153 5.91 22.30 18.96
#